data_AF-A0A7C1GDH1-F1
#
_entry.id   AF-A0A7C1GDH1-F1
#
_cell.length_a   1.000
_cell.length_b   1.000
_cell.length_c   1.000
_cell.angle_alpha   90.00
_cell.angle_beta   90.00
_cell.angle_gamma   90.00
#
_symmetry.space_group_name_H-M   'P 1'
#
loop_
_entity.id
_entity.type
_entity.pdbx_description
1 polymer ?
#
loop_
_entity_poly.entity_id
_entity_poly.type
_entity_poly.pdbx_seq_one_letter_code
_entity_poly.pdbx_strand_id
1 'polypeptide(L)'
;MSCLRSWRQIIRKQARSVEATSLDELRDLTSQASILQARIEEIIGTSAPGTIGEEAITLLGDISAEHAECLRMLQQGTDKLKSDLSRLKKNRASLNGYKQQPSRQPRIMSKLT
;
A
#
# COMPACT_ATOMS: atom_id res chain seq x y z
N MET A 1 15.10 1.21 25.13
CA MET A 1 15.00 2.38 24.22
C MET A 1 15.61 2.18 22.84
N SER A 2 16.77 1.50 22.69
CA SER A 2 17.39 1.26 21.38
C SER A 2 16.44 0.55 20.39
N CYS A 3 15.72 -0.50 20.83
CA CYS A 3 14.78 -1.23 19.98
C CYS A 3 13.64 -0.36 19.43
N LEU A 4 13.03 0.50 20.26
CA LEU A 4 11.98 1.43 19.81
C LEU A 4 12.51 2.43 18.78
N ARG A 5 13.72 2.96 19.00
CA ARG A 5 14.35 3.88 18.04
C ARG A 5 14.67 3.19 16.72
N SER A 6 15.16 1.94 16.76
CA SER A 6 15.36 1.12 15.57
C SER A 6 14.06 0.84 14.83
N TRP A 7 12.99 0.50 15.56
CA TRP A 7 11.68 0.25 14.95
C TRP A 7 11.14 1.49 14.24
N ARG A 8 11.22 2.66 14.88
CA ARG A 8 10.87 3.93 14.26
C ARG A 8 11.68 4.22 12.99
N GLN A 9 12.99 3.94 13.00
CA GLN A 9 13.82 4.08 11.79
C GLN A 9 13.36 3.15 10.66
N ILE A 10 12.96 1.91 10.98
CA ILE A 10 12.42 0.98 9.98
C ILE A 10 11.12 1.51 9.39
N ILE A 11 10.19 2.03 10.21
CA ILE A 11 8.92 2.58 9.71
C ILE A 11 9.15 3.76 8.78
N ARG A 12 10.10 4.64 9.10
CA ARG A 12 10.48 5.74 8.19
C ARG A 12 11.06 5.25 6.88
N LYS A 13 11.82 4.15 6.89
CA LYS A 13 12.30 3.51 5.66
C LYS A 13 11.15 2.88 4.89
N GLN A 14 10.21 2.21 5.56
CA GLN A 14 9.01 1.65 4.92
C GLN A 14 8.22 2.75 4.20
N ALA A 15 7.97 3.90 4.85
CA ALA A 15 7.30 5.03 4.22
C ALA A 15 8.02 5.50 2.94
N ARG A 16 9.35 5.64 2.98
CA ARG A 16 10.16 5.99 1.79
C ARG A 16 10.10 4.93 0.69
N SER A 17 10.13 3.64 1.06
CA SER A 17 10.01 2.54 0.08
C SER A 17 8.62 2.52 -0.57
N VAL A 18 7.56 2.90 0.15
CA VAL A 18 6.21 3.10 -0.42
C VAL A 18 6.21 4.24 -1.44
N GLU A 19 6.80 5.39 -1.10
CA GLU A 19 6.92 6.53 -2.03
C GLU A 19 7.74 6.18 -3.28
N ALA A 20 8.83 5.43 -3.10
CA ALA A 20 9.70 4.98 -4.17
C ALA A 20 9.15 3.78 -4.95
N THR A 21 7.97 3.25 -4.60
CA THR A 21 7.40 2.01 -5.17
C THR A 21 8.33 0.80 -5.11
N SER A 22 9.23 0.76 -4.12
CA SER A 22 10.20 -0.32 -3.88
C SER A 22 9.56 -1.40 -3.01
N LEU A 23 8.78 -2.30 -3.62
CA LEU A 23 7.99 -3.31 -2.89
C LEU A 23 8.85 -4.41 -2.25
N ASP A 24 9.96 -4.79 -2.87
CA ASP A 24 10.88 -5.79 -2.29
C ASP A 24 11.55 -5.25 -1.02
N GLU A 25 12.01 -4.00 -1.06
CA GLU A 25 12.58 -3.34 0.13
C GLU A 25 11.53 -3.18 1.22
N LEU A 26 10.29 -2.79 0.85
CA LEU A 26 9.18 -2.69 1.79
C LEU A 26 8.89 -4.05 2.47
N ARG A 27 8.91 -5.15 1.72
CA ARG A 27 8.72 -6.51 2.26
C ARG A 27 9.80 -6.83 3.28
N ASP A 28 11.07 -6.62 2.92
CA ASP A 28 12.21 -6.96 3.77
C ASP A 28 12.23 -6.11 5.05
N LEU A 29 11.89 -4.82 4.94
CA LEU A 29 11.72 -3.92 6.09
C LEU A 29 10.55 -4.34 6.98
N THR A 30 9.45 -4.82 6.41
CA THR A 30 8.30 -5.31 7.17
C THR A 30 8.65 -6.55 7.98
N SER A 31 9.40 -7.49 7.40
CA SER A 31 9.91 -8.64 8.16
C SER A 31 10.81 -8.22 9.32
N GLN A 32 11.70 -7.24 9.12
CA GLN A 32 12.54 -6.70 10.19
C GLN A 32 11.72 -5.98 11.28
N ALA A 33 10.69 -5.22 10.89
CA ALA A 33 9.78 -4.56 11.82
C ALA A 33 9.04 -5.57 12.71
N SER A 34 8.54 -6.67 12.13
CA SER A 34 7.84 -7.73 12.89
C SER A 34 8.74 -8.39 13.94
N ILE A 35 10.02 -8.62 13.64
CA ILE A 35 10.98 -9.16 14.61
C ILE A 35 11.18 -8.18 15.77
N LEU A 36 11.34 -6.88 15.48
CA LEU A 36 11.48 -5.86 16.52
C LEU A 36 10.21 -5.72 17.35
N GLN A 37 9.04 -5.78 16.73
CA GLN A 37 7.75 -5.72 17.42
C GLN A 37 7.63 -6.88 18.41
N ALA A 38 7.85 -8.13 17.99
CA ALA A 38 7.77 -9.29 18.86
C ALA A 38 8.73 -9.17 20.07
N ARG A 39 9.95 -8.67 19.83
CA ARG A 39 10.93 -8.44 20.91
C ARG A 39 10.49 -7.33 21.87
N ILE A 40 9.86 -6.27 21.37
CA ILE A 40 9.34 -5.18 22.19
C ILE A 40 8.15 -5.66 23.03
N GLU A 41 7.26 -6.46 22.44
CA GLU A 41 6.14 -7.09 23.14
C GLU A 41 6.62 -8.01 24.27
N GLU A 42 7.67 -8.79 24.04
CA GLU A 42 8.30 -9.64 25.08
C GLU A 42 8.88 -8.78 26.22
N ILE A 43 9.62 -7.71 25.89
CA ILE A 43 10.20 -6.81 26.89
C ILE A 43 9.09 -6.13 27.72
N ILE A 44 8.03 -5.65 27.06
CA ILE A 44 6.91 -4.99 27.72
C ILE A 44 6.12 -5.99 28.58
N GLY A 45 5.87 -7.20 28.07
CA GLY A 45 5.11 -8.23 28.78
C GLY A 45 5.81 -8.78 30.02
N THR A 46 7.14 -8.70 30.06
CA THR A 46 7.96 -9.10 31.22
C THR A 46 8.28 -7.95 32.18
N SER A 47 7.96 -6.72 31.79
CA SER A 47 8.23 -5.52 32.59
C SER A 47 7.17 -5.32 33.68
N ALA A 48 7.60 -4.89 34.87
CA ALA A 48 6.68 -4.60 35.97
C ALA A 48 5.79 -3.38 35.64
N PRO A 49 4.54 -3.32 36.14
CA PRO A 49 3.69 -2.15 35.95
C PRO A 49 4.38 -0.85 36.38
N GLY A 50 4.34 0.19 35.54
CA GLY A 50 4.96 1.49 35.81
C GLY A 50 6.45 1.62 35.46
N THR A 51 7.09 0.57 34.92
CA THR A 51 8.49 0.64 34.46
C THR A 51 8.66 1.21 33.05
N ILE A 52 7.59 1.28 32.26
CA ILE A 52 7.59 1.93 30.95
C ILE A 52 7.56 3.44 31.18
N GLY A 53 8.69 4.10 30.93
CA GLY A 53 8.80 5.55 31.04
C GLY A 53 8.03 6.29 29.93
N GLU A 54 7.70 7.55 30.20
CA GLU A 54 6.99 8.46 29.29
C GLU A 54 7.62 8.56 27.90
N GLU A 55 8.96 8.52 27.82
CA GLU A 55 9.68 8.53 26.54
C GLU A 55 9.36 7.29 25.68
N ALA A 56 9.20 6.12 26.30
CA ALA A 56 8.85 4.90 25.59
C ALA A 56 7.40 4.94 25.09
N ILE A 57 6.49 5.47 25.92
CA ILE A 57 5.08 5.70 25.55
C ILE A 57 4.99 6.67 24.37
N THR A 58 5.72 7.79 24.44
CA THR A 58 5.80 8.78 23.36
C THR A 58 6.32 8.15 22.07
N LEU A 59 7.40 7.36 22.13
CA LEU A 59 7.94 6.70 20.95
C LEU A 59 6.97 5.66 20.35
N LEU A 60 6.23 4.93 21.18
CA LEU A 60 5.20 3.99 20.71
C LEU A 60 4.06 4.74 20.01
N GLY A 61 3.64 5.90 20.54
CA GLY A 61 2.67 6.78 19.88
C GLY A 61 3.15 7.26 18.52
N ASP A 62 4.39 7.77 18.44
CA ASP A 62 5.02 8.20 17.19
C ASP A 62 5.08 7.04 16.16
N ILE A 63 5.51 5.86 16.61
CA ILE A 63 5.57 4.64 15.79
C ILE A 63 4.20 4.28 15.23
N SER A 64 3.16 4.32 16.07
CA SER A 64 1.79 4.03 15.66
C SER A 64 1.30 5.03 14.60
N ALA A 65 1.57 6.32 14.78
CA ALA A 65 1.17 7.36 13.83
C ALA A 65 1.91 7.22 12.50
N GLU A 66 3.22 7.02 12.52
CA GLU A 66 4.04 6.83 11.31
C GLU A 66 3.60 5.54 10.55
N HIS A 67 3.23 4.48 11.27
CA HIS A 67 2.74 3.24 10.65
C HIS A 67 1.34 3.39 10.03
N ALA A 68 0.44 4.10 10.70
CA ALA A 68 -0.89 4.40 10.16
C ALA A 68 -0.81 5.19 8.85
N GLU A 69 0.13 6.13 8.77
CA GLU A 69 0.38 6.89 7.54
C GLU A 69 0.90 6.00 6.41
N CYS A 70 1.85 5.10 6.70
CA CYS A 70 2.35 4.12 5.73
C CYS A 70 1.23 3.22 5.19
N LEU A 71 0.30 2.76 6.05
CA LEU A 71 -0.87 1.99 5.64
C LEU A 71 -1.81 2.79 4.75
N ARG A 72 -2.05 4.07 5.07
CA ARG A 72 -2.86 4.98 4.26
C ARG A 72 -2.29 5.11 2.85
N MET A 73 -0.97 5.25 2.72
CA MET A 73 -0.30 5.36 1.42
C MET A 73 -0.42 4.06 0.60
N LEU A 74 -0.25 2.90 1.23
CA LEU A 74 -0.44 1.60 0.59
C LEU A 74 -1.87 1.38 0.11
N GLN A 75 -2.85 1.79 0.91
CA GLN A 75 -4.27 1.72 0.55
C GLN A 75 -4.55 2.57 -0.70
N GLN A 76 -4.02 3.79 -0.74
CA GLN A 76 -4.14 4.67 -1.91
C GLN A 76 -3.51 4.07 -3.17
N GLY A 77 -2.32 3.46 -3.05
CA GLY A 77 -1.67 2.75 -4.15
C GLY A 77 -2.53 1.59 -4.67
N THR A 78 -3.12 0.81 -3.75
CA THR A 78 -4.00 -0.32 -4.07
C THR A 78 -5.27 0.13 -4.79
N ASP A 79 -5.90 1.20 -4.32
CA ASP A 79 -7.10 1.77 -4.94
C ASP A 79 -6.82 2.30 -6.35
N LYS A 80 -5.67 2.94 -6.54
CA LYS A 80 -5.20 3.38 -7.87
C LYS A 80 -5.02 2.20 -8.82
N LEU A 81 -4.33 1.13 -8.39
CA LEU A 81 -4.14 -0.08 -9.20
C LEU A 81 -5.48 -0.73 -9.58
N LYS A 82 -6.44 -0.79 -8.65
CA LYS A 82 -7.79 -1.30 -8.90
C LYS A 82 -8.53 -0.47 -9.96
N SER A 83 -8.41 0.86 -9.89
CA SER A 83 -8.99 1.78 -10.87
C SER A 83 -8.37 1.58 -12.26
N ASP A 84 -7.04 1.51 -12.34
CA ASP A 84 -6.31 1.30 -13.58
C ASP A 84 -6.63 -0.05 -14.22
N LEU A 85 -6.72 -1.12 -13.42
CA LEU A 85 -7.13 -2.44 -13.90
C LEU A 85 -8.57 -2.43 -14.44
N SER A 86 -9.47 -1.72 -13.77
CA SER A 86 -10.87 -1.60 -14.20
C SER A 86 -10.97 -0.84 -15.53
N ARG A 87 -10.18 0.22 -15.70
CA ARG A 87 -10.06 0.97 -16.96
C ARG A 87 -9.49 0.09 -18.08
N LEU A 88 -8.44 -0.69 -17.80
CA LEU A 88 -7.85 -1.61 -18.76
C LEU A 88 -8.85 -2.68 -19.24
N LYS A 89 -9.65 -3.24 -18.32
CA LYS A 89 -10.74 -4.18 -18.66
C LYS A 89 -11.78 -3.54 -19.59
N LYS A 90 -12.22 -2.31 -19.31
CA LYS A 90 -13.15 -1.57 -20.17
C LYS A 90 -12.55 -1.32 -21.56
N ASN A 91 -11.31 -0.83 -21.63
CA ASN A 91 -10.63 -0.57 -22.89
C ASN A 91 -10.48 -1.85 -23.74
N ARG A 92 -10.13 -2.98 -23.09
CA ARG A 92 -10.07 -4.28 -23.77
C ARG A 92 -11.43 -4.71 -24.32
N ALA A 93 -12.51 -4.53 -23.56
CA ALA A 93 -13.86 -4.83 -24.02
C ALA A 93 -14.26 -3.96 -25.22
N SER A 94 -13.97 -2.65 -25.17
CA SER A 94 -14.20 -1.74 -26.30
C SER A 94 -13.42 -2.15 -27.55
N LEU A 95 -12.13 -2.47 -27.42
CA LEU A 95 -11.30 -2.93 -28.55
C LEU A 95 -11.84 -4.23 -29.16
N ASN A 96 -12.31 -5.17 -28.33
CA ASN A 96 -12.94 -6.40 -28.83
C ASN A 96 -14.25 -6.09 -29.56
N GLY A 97 -15.07 -5.14 -29.07
CA GLY A 97 -16.27 -4.68 -29.76
C GLY A 97 -15.97 -4.07 -31.14
N TYR A 98 -14.90 -3.27 -31.25
CA TYR A 98 -14.44 -2.73 -32.53
C TYR A 98 -13.98 -3.83 -33.50
N LYS A 99 -13.21 -4.81 -33.02
CA LYS A 99 -12.75 -5.95 -33.85
C LYS A 99 -13.89 -6.87 -34.28
N GLN A 100 -14.97 -6.95 -33.49
CA GLN A 100 -16.13 -7.78 -33.77
C GLN A 100 -17.20 -7.08 -34.62
N GLN A 101 -17.10 -5.77 -34.88
CA GLN A 101 -17.93 -5.13 -35.90
C GLN A 101 -17.47 -5.62 -37.28
N PRO A 102 -18.24 -6.48 -37.97
CA PRO A 102 -18.00 -6.69 -39.39
C PRO A 102 -18.19 -5.34 -40.05
N SER A 103 -17.41 -5.03 -41.08
CA SER A 103 -17.61 -3.84 -41.93
C SER A 103 -19.07 -3.76 -42.35
N ARG A 104 -19.90 -3.03 -41.60
CA ARG A 104 -21.27 -2.71 -42.00
C ARG A 104 -21.11 -1.74 -43.15
N GLN A 105 -21.10 -2.28 -44.36
CA GLN A 105 -21.22 -1.48 -45.57
C GLN A 105 -22.43 -0.54 -45.37
N PRO A 106 -22.28 0.77 -45.63
CA PRO A 106 -23.40 1.68 -45.51
C PRO A 106 -24.50 1.19 -46.45
N ARG A 107 -25.71 0.92 -45.91
CA ARG A 107 -26.90 0.75 -46.76
C ARG A 107 -27.22 2.12 -47.35
N ILE A 108 -26.64 2.42 -48.50
CA ILE A 108 -27.08 3.53 -49.34
C ILE A 108 -28.48 3.16 -49.82
N MET A 109 -29.52 3.70 -49.17
CA MET A 109 -30.87 3.68 -49.71
C MET A 109 -30.91 4.70 -50.85
N SER A 110 -30.69 4.25 -52.09
CA SER A 110 -31.11 5.01 -53.26
C SER A 110 -32.64 5.04 -53.25
N LYS A 111 -33.23 6.19 -52.91
CA LYS A 111 -34.60 6.48 -53.32
C LYS A 111 -34.58 6.61 -54.83
N LEU A 112 -35.04 5.56 -55.53
CA LEU A 112 -35.38 5.69 -56.95
C LEU A 112 -36.71 6.46 -57.01
N THR A 113 -36.70 7.48 -57.85
CA THR A 113 -37.78 8.41 -58.21
C THR A 113 -39.08 7.73 -58.59
#